data_AF-A0A1N7MR90-F1
#
_entry.id   AF-A0A1N7MR90-F1
#
_cell.length_a   1.000
_cell.length_b   1.000
_cell.length_c   1.000
_cell.angle_alpha   90.00
_cell.angle_beta   90.00
_cell.angle_gamma   90.00
#
_symmetry.space_group_name_H-M   'P 1'
#
loop_
_entity.id
_entity.type
_entity.pdbx_description
1 polymer ?
#
loop_
_entity_poly.entity_id
_entity_poly.type
_entity_poly.pdbx_seq_one_letter_code
_entity_poly.pdbx_strand_id
1 'polypeptide(L)'
;MAFAFEIGLSIKDYYDLTPKEFRSLAKGYDNRIKKMYEVARFQSVVAITPNLDKKERKKSISQILPLNWEFEKNSERKITKISNEEFQDLIQKFKFFN
;
A
#
# COMPACT_ATOMS: atom_id res chain seq x y z
N MET A 1 7.35 -25.08 9.82
CA MET A 1 7.67 -24.83 11.25
C MET A 1 8.57 -23.62 11.44
N ALA A 2 9.72 -23.50 10.77
CA ALA A 2 10.60 -22.32 10.89
C ALA A 2 9.87 -20.97 10.71
N PHE A 3 9.04 -20.86 9.66
CA PHE A 3 8.23 -19.66 9.40
C PHE A 3 7.23 -19.31 10.54
N ALA A 4 6.73 -20.30 11.28
CA ALA A 4 5.81 -20.04 12.40
C ALA A 4 6.51 -19.31 13.57
N PHE A 5 7.80 -19.56 13.76
CA PHE A 5 8.59 -18.85 14.76
C PHE A 5 8.98 -17.45 14.28
N GLU A 6 9.25 -17.28 12.98
CA GLU A 6 9.54 -15.96 12.39
C GLU A 6 8.36 -15.00 12.54
N ILE A 7 7.13 -15.51 12.42
CA ILE A 7 5.91 -14.72 12.65
C ILE A 7 5.56 -14.55 14.14
N GLY A 8 6.40 -15.09 15.04
CA GLY A 8 6.31 -14.89 16.49
C GLY A 8 5.38 -15.86 17.22
N LEU A 9 4.97 -16.98 16.60
CA LEU A 9 4.16 -17.98 17.30
C LEU A 9 5.02 -18.86 18.20
N SER A 10 4.51 -19.17 19.38
CA SER A 10 5.06 -20.25 20.20
C SER A 10 4.70 -21.61 19.59
N ILE A 11 5.44 -22.66 19.99
CA ILE A 11 5.14 -24.04 19.56
C ILE A 11 3.70 -24.41 19.88
N LYS A 12 3.22 -24.01 21.06
CA LYS A 12 1.87 -24.30 21.52
C LYS A 12 0.83 -23.63 20.60
N ASP A 13 0.99 -22.32 20.36
CA ASP A 13 0.05 -21.55 19.53
C ASP A 13 0.02 -22.07 18.09
N TYR A 14 1.15 -22.57 17.56
CA TYR A 14 1.19 -23.15 16.22
C TYR A 14 0.30 -24.38 16.07
N TYR A 15 0.23 -25.23 17.10
CA TYR A 15 -0.61 -26.43 17.08
C TYR A 15 -2.07 -26.15 17.46
N ASP A 16 -2.32 -25.08 18.22
CA ASP A 16 -3.66 -24.66 18.61
C ASP A 16 -4.41 -23.91 17.47
N LEU A 17 -3.69 -23.34 16.50
CA LEU A 17 -4.26 -22.60 15.37
C LEU A 17 -4.86 -23.50 14.30
N THR A 18 -6.04 -23.13 13.79
CA THR A 18 -6.58 -23.76 12.58
C THR A 18 -5.79 -23.33 11.33
N PRO A 19 -5.80 -24.13 10.25
CA PRO A 19 -5.14 -23.76 9.00
C PRO A 19 -5.61 -22.43 8.40
N LYS A 20 -6.86 -22.02 8.66
CA LYS A 20 -7.41 -20.74 8.20
C LYS A 20 -6.81 -19.56 8.98
N GLU A 21 -6.72 -19.67 10.30
CA GLU A 21 -6.16 -18.64 11.17
C GLU A 21 -4.66 -18.46 10.91
N PHE A 22 -3.92 -19.57 10.80
CA PHE A 22 -2.50 -19.52 10.46
C PHE A 22 -2.25 -18.80 9.13
N ARG A 23 -3.03 -19.09 8.09
CA ARG A 23 -2.92 -18.39 6.79
C ARG A 23 -3.24 -16.90 6.89
N SER A 24 -4.24 -16.52 7.68
CA SER A 24 -4.59 -15.12 7.91
C SER A 24 -3.44 -14.37 8.60
N LEU A 25 -2.85 -15.00 9.63
CA LEU A 25 -1.73 -14.45 10.38
C LEU A 25 -0.48 -14.31 9.51
N ALA A 26 -0.14 -15.35 8.74
CA ALA A 26 0.96 -15.33 7.77
C ALA A 26 0.81 -14.17 6.77
N LYS A 27 -0.39 -14.01 6.18
CA LYS A 27 -0.68 -12.91 5.25
C LYS A 27 -0.54 -11.54 5.91
N GLY A 28 -1.02 -11.41 7.16
CA GLY A 28 -0.87 -10.19 7.95
C GLY A 28 0.60 -9.84 8.21
N TYR A 29 1.41 -10.84 8.55
CA TYR A 29 2.85 -10.68 8.74
C TYR A 29 3.55 -10.22 7.45
N ASP A 30 3.29 -10.88 6.32
CA ASP A 30 3.87 -10.51 5.03
C ASP A 30 3.52 -9.07 4.64
N ASN A 31 2.27 -8.66 4.84
CA ASN A 31 1.82 -7.30 4.59
C ASN A 31 2.53 -6.28 5.51
N ARG A 32 2.71 -6.62 6.79
CA ARG A 32 3.46 -5.78 7.73
C ARG A 32 4.91 -5.62 7.30
N ILE A 33 5.58 -6.70 6.92
CA ILE A 33 6.96 -6.68 6.45
C ILE A 33 7.09 -5.80 5.19
N LYS A 34 6.21 -5.99 4.20
CA LYS A 34 6.18 -5.14 2.99
C LYS A 34 6.04 -3.65 3.34
N LYS A 35 5.10 -3.31 4.23
CA LYS A 35 4.90 -1.93 4.68
C LYS A 35 6.15 -1.37 5.38
N MET A 36 6.84 -2.17 6.20
CA MET A 36 8.08 -1.75 6.83
C MET A 36 9.18 -1.45 5.81
N TYR A 37 9.34 -2.30 4.79
CA TYR A 37 10.28 -2.06 3.69
C TYR A 37 9.94 -0.80 2.90
N GLU A 38 8.67 -0.53 2.62
CA GLU A 38 8.23 0.68 1.93
C GLU A 38 8.56 1.95 2.73
N VAL A 39 8.26 1.94 4.03
CA VAL A 39 8.60 3.05 4.93
C VAL A 39 10.11 3.27 5.00
N ALA A 40 10.90 2.20 5.13
CA ALA A 40 12.36 2.30 5.16
C ALA A 40 12.93 2.85 3.85
N ARG A 41 12.39 2.43 2.70
CA ARG A 41 12.74 2.97 1.39
C ARG A 41 12.43 4.46 1.30
N PHE A 42 11.24 4.87 1.71
CA PHE A 42 10.83 6.27 1.73
C PHE A 42 11.74 7.12 2.61
N GLN A 43 12.02 6.68 3.84
CA GLN A 43 12.92 7.37 4.78
C GLN A 43 14.33 7.53 4.18
N SER A 44 14.85 6.48 3.54
CA SER A 44 16.15 6.52 2.88
C SER A 44 16.19 7.57 1.76
N VAL A 45 15.12 7.70 0.97
CA VAL A 45 15.03 8.76 -0.06
C VAL A 45 15.05 10.13 0.57
N VAL A 46 14.21 10.36 1.58
CA VAL A 46 14.11 11.66 2.24
C VAL A 46 15.46 12.07 2.83
N ALA A 47 16.21 11.11 3.39
CA ALA A 47 17.55 11.36 3.94
C ALA A 47 18.60 11.70 2.87
N ILE A 48 18.54 11.04 1.70
CA ILE A 48 19.56 11.20 0.63
C ILE A 48 19.24 12.40 -0.28
N THR A 49 17.95 12.70 -0.51
CA THR A 49 17.43 13.74 -1.43
C THR A 49 18.12 15.11 -1.32
N PRO A 50 18.41 15.66 -0.12
CA PRO A 50 19.07 16.95 0.03
C PRO A 50 20.49 16.99 -0.54
N ASN A 51 21.18 15.84 -0.54
CA ASN A 51 22.56 15.70 -0.99
C ASN A 51 22.69 15.32 -2.47
N LEU A 52 21.56 15.16 -3.16
CA LEU A 52 21.52 14.85 -4.59
C LEU A 52 21.29 16.12 -5.43
N ASP A 53 22.00 16.20 -6.55
CA ASP A 53 21.74 17.17 -7.61
C ASP A 53 20.32 17.03 -8.16
N LYS A 54 19.75 18.14 -8.68
CA LYS A 54 18.36 18.18 -9.17
C LYS A 54 18.01 17.07 -10.17
N LYS A 55 18.95 16.67 -11.02
CA LYS A 55 18.76 15.60 -12.03
C LYS A 55 18.72 14.21 -11.38
N GLU A 56 19.60 13.96 -10.41
CA GLU A 56 19.66 12.69 -9.69
C GLU A 56 18.50 12.53 -8.72
N ARG A 57 18.07 13.62 -8.10
CA ARG A 57 16.88 13.68 -7.24
C ARG A 57 15.63 13.17 -7.96
N LYS A 58 15.38 13.64 -9.19
CA LYS A 58 14.24 13.22 -10.00
C LYS A 58 14.30 11.72 -10.34
N LYS A 59 15.49 11.20 -10.63
CA LYS A 59 15.73 9.78 -10.91
C LYS A 59 15.51 8.91 -9.67
N SER A 60 16.07 9.27 -8.52
CA SER A 60 15.92 8.52 -7.27
C SER A 60 14.47 8.47 -6.79
N ILE A 61 13.73 9.57 -6.89
CA ILE A 61 12.29 9.62 -6.58
C ILE A 61 11.52 8.64 -7.50
N SER A 62 11.77 8.65 -8.82
CA SER A 62 11.09 7.75 -9.76
C SER A 62 11.42 6.25 -9.58
N GLN A 63 12.63 5.92 -9.14
CA GLN A 63 13.06 4.53 -8.95
C GLN A 63 12.60 3.94 -7.60
N ILE A 64 12.35 4.80 -6.61
CA ILE A 64 12.03 4.39 -5.24
C ILE A 64 10.55 4.56 -4.90
N LEU A 65 9.86 5.44 -5.61
CA LEU A 65 8.40 5.43 -5.77
C LEU A 65 8.00 4.79 -7.10
N PRO A 66 8.24 3.49 -7.36
CA PRO A 66 7.23 2.81 -8.13
C PRO A 66 5.98 2.87 -7.24
N LEU A 67 5.11 3.84 -7.50
CA LEU A 67 3.71 3.76 -7.10
C LEU A 67 3.08 2.59 -7.87
N ASN A 68 3.61 1.37 -7.70
CA ASN A 68 2.94 0.14 -8.06
C ASN A 68 1.89 -0.13 -6.97
N TRP A 69 1.05 0.89 -6.75
CA TRP A 69 -0.13 0.81 -5.92
C TRP A 69 -1.15 0.04 -6.73
N GLU A 70 -1.06 -1.27 -6.81
CA GLU A 70 -2.21 -2.15 -7.09
C GLU A 70 -3.07 -1.79 -8.32
N PHE A 71 -2.58 -0.97 -9.26
CA PHE A 71 -3.34 -0.55 -10.43
C PHE A 71 -3.50 -1.70 -11.43
N GLU A 72 -2.62 -2.71 -11.35
CA GLU A 72 -2.64 -3.84 -12.29
C GLU A 72 -3.64 -4.95 -11.96
N LYS A 73 -4.43 -4.89 -10.87
CA LYS A 73 -5.42 -5.95 -10.60
C LYS A 73 -6.88 -5.53 -10.43
N ASN A 74 -7.20 -4.24 -10.35
CA ASN A 74 -8.59 -3.78 -10.21
C ASN A 74 -8.95 -2.52 -11.03
N SER A 75 -8.07 -2.01 -11.91
CA SER A 75 -8.39 -0.84 -12.75
C SER A 75 -9.21 -1.17 -14.01
N GLU A 76 -9.81 -2.36 -14.09
CA GLU A 76 -11.01 -2.57 -14.93
C GLU A 76 -12.24 -1.83 -14.40
N ARG A 77 -12.13 -1.10 -13.28
CA ARG A 77 -13.03 0.02 -13.01
C ARG A 77 -12.73 1.13 -14.02
N LYS A 78 -13.29 0.95 -15.23
CA LYS A 78 -13.61 2.03 -16.17
C LYS A 78 -13.96 3.25 -15.34
N ILE A 79 -13.14 4.29 -15.43
CA ILE A 79 -13.58 5.63 -15.04
C ILE A 79 -14.67 5.98 -16.05
N THR A 80 -15.91 5.56 -15.76
CA THR A 80 -17.09 6.05 -16.45
C THR A 80 -17.14 7.54 -16.12
N LYS A 81 -16.87 8.38 -17.12
CA LYS A 81 -17.11 9.81 -17.00
C LYS A 81 -18.52 9.99 -16.44
N ILE A 82 -18.61 10.60 -15.26
CA ILE A 82 -19.87 10.96 -14.62
C ILE A 82 -20.67 11.77 -15.65
N SER A 83 -21.95 11.44 -15.83
CA SER A 83 -22.79 12.20 -16.78
C SER A 83 -22.97 13.63 -16.27
N ASN A 84 -23.21 14.59 -17.16
CA ASN A 84 -23.42 15.98 -16.74
C ASN A 84 -24.59 16.12 -15.76
N GLU A 85 -25.60 15.24 -15.85
CA GLU A 85 -26.76 15.25 -14.95
C GLU A 85 -26.38 14.81 -13.53
N GLU A 86 -25.60 13.73 -13.39
CA GLU A 86 -25.11 13.24 -12.10
C GLU A 86 -24.19 14.26 -11.42
N PHE A 87 -23.40 14.99 -12.21
CA PHE A 87 -22.54 16.06 -11.69
C PHE A 87 -23.35 17.24 -11.14
N GLN A 88 -24.42 17.66 -11.82
CA GLN A 88 -25.30 18.73 -11.35
C GLN A 88 -26.07 18.33 -10.08
N ASP A 89 -26.54 17.08 -10.00
CA ASP A 89 -27.23 16.56 -8.82
C ASP A 89 -26.31 16.53 -7.58
N LEU A 90 -25.03 16.21 -7.78
CA LEU A 90 -24.01 16.27 -6.73
C LEU A 90 -23.72 17.70 -6.27
N ILE A 91 -23.61 18.65 -7.20
CA ILE A 91 -23.42 20.07 -6.85
C ILE A 91 -24.60 20.58 -5.99
N GLN A 92 -25.83 20.22 -6.37
CA GLN A 92 -27.03 20.65 -5.67
C GLN A 92 -27.17 20.00 -4.29
N LYS A 93 -26.87 18.69 -4.17
CA LYS A 93 -26.91 17.97 -2.89
C LYS A 93 -25.89 18.45 -1.88
N PHE A 94 -24.68 18.72 -2.34
CA PHE A 94 -23.57 19.08 -1.44
C PHE A 94 -23.39 20.59 -1.27
N LYS A 95 -24.22 21.43 -1.93
CA LYS A 95 -24.17 22.90 -1.88
C LYS A 95 -22.73 23.43 -1.96
N PHE A 96 -21.95 22.92 -2.91
CA PHE A 96 -20.53 23.30 -3.04
C PHE A 96 -20.32 24.77 -3.41
N PHE A 97 -21.40 25.49 -3.77
CA PHE A 97 -21.39 26.94 -3.95
C PHE A 97 -22.54 27.56 -3.16
N ASN A 98 -22.18 28.22 -2.06
CA ASN A 98 -22.88 29.36 -1.49
C ASN A 98 -21.88 30.52 -1.49
#